data_AF-A0A7V9DV44-F1
#
_entry.id   AF-A0A7V9DV44-F1
#
_cell.length_a   1.000
_cell.length_b   1.000
_cell.length_c   1.000
_cell.angle_alpha   90.00
_cell.angle_beta   90.00
_cell.angle_gamma   90.00
#
_symmetry.space_group_name_H-M   'P 1'
#
loop_
_entity.id
_entity.type
_entity.pdbx_description
1 polymer ?
#
loop_
_entity_poly.entity_id
_entity_poly.type
_entity_poly.pdbx_seq_one_letter_code
_entity_poly.pdbx_strand_id
1 'polypeptide(L)' 'ERALRRGVFHSVPDLIASIEAYLDAHNDDPKPFVWTATADDILTKIARGHVALQAATQN' A
#
# COMPACT_ATOMS: atom_id res chain seq x y z
N GLU A 1 5.02 14.73 -2.38
CA GLU A 1 4.88 13.67 -1.36
C GLU A 1 5.13 14.09 0.10
N ARG A 2 6.19 14.84 0.43
CA ARG A 2 6.50 15.16 1.85
C ARG A 2 5.43 15.99 2.56
N ALA A 3 4.68 16.83 1.85
CA ALA A 3 3.68 17.73 2.41
C ALA A 3 2.48 17.01 3.05
N LEU A 4 1.98 15.90 2.47
CA LEU A 4 0.88 15.15 3.11
C LEU A 4 1.34 14.30 4.29
N ARG A 5 2.50 13.63 4.18
CA ARG A 5 3.00 12.74 5.25
C ARG A 5 3.59 13.48 6.45
N ARG A 6 4.00 14.74 6.29
CA ARG A 6 4.63 15.55 7.35
C ARG A 6 4.05 16.96 7.46
N GLY A 7 2.89 17.20 6.84
CA GLY A 7 2.21 18.49 6.88
C GLY A 7 1.54 18.72 8.22
N VAL A 8 1.46 19.99 8.60
CA VAL A 8 0.60 20.46 9.69
C VAL A 8 -0.50 21.29 9.02
N PHE A 9 -1.75 20.95 9.31
CA PHE A 9 -2.93 21.58 8.71
C PHE A 9 -3.70 22.32 9.80
N HIS A 10 -4.15 23.52 9.50
CA HIS A 10 -4.81 24.38 10.48
C HIS A 10 -6.29 24.06 10.64
N SER A 11 -6.85 23.26 9.71
CA SER A 11 -8.23 22.82 9.72
C SER A 11 -8.44 21.57 8.85
N VAL A 12 -9.61 20.93 9.00
CA VAL A 12 -10.00 19.80 8.14
C VAL A 12 -10.17 20.22 6.66
N PRO A 13 -10.83 21.35 6.32
CA PRO A 13 -10.88 21.82 4.93
C PRO A 13 -9.50 22.03 4.29
N ASP A 14 -8.54 22.56 5.07
CA ASP A 14 -7.15 22.77 4.62
C ASP A 14 -6.44 21.43 4.29
N LEU A 15 -6.67 20.41 5.10
CA LEU A 15 -6.20 19.05 4.82
C LEU A 15 -6.85 18.46 3.55
N ILE A 16 -8.18 18.61 3.40
CA ILE A 16 -8.91 18.07 2.23
C ILE A 16 -8.37 18.69 0.94
N ALA A 17 -8.28 20.02 0.88
CA ALA A 17 -7.75 20.72 -0.29
C ALA A 17 -6.31 20.29 -0.62
N SER A 18 -5.49 20.06 0.41
CA SER A 18 -4.12 19.56 0.23
C SER A 18 -4.06 18.13 -0.31
N ILE A 19 -5.01 17.26 0.06
CA ILE A 19 -5.13 15.90 -0.48
C ILE A 19 -5.56 15.94 -1.94
N GLU A 20 -6.59 16.73 -2.27
CA GLU A 20 -7.10 16.88 -3.64
C GLU A 20 -5.99 17.39 -4.58
N ALA A 21 -5.30 18.47 -4.20
CA ALA A 21 -4.19 19.00 -4.98
C ALA A 21 -3.04 18.00 -5.16
N TYR A 22 -2.78 17.16 -4.14
CA TYR A 22 -1.80 16.09 -4.27
C TYR A 22 -2.26 15.01 -5.24
N LEU A 23 -3.52 14.60 -5.19
CA LEU A 23 -4.07 13.58 -6.09
C LEU A 23 -4.04 14.05 -7.54
N ASP A 24 -4.46 15.29 -7.81
CA ASP A 24 -4.43 15.86 -9.16
C ASP A 24 -3.00 15.82 -9.73
N ALA A 25 -2.03 16.37 -9.00
CA ALA A 25 -0.64 16.39 -9.42
C ALA A 25 -0.01 14.99 -9.53
N HIS A 26 -0.41 14.04 -8.69
CA HIS A 26 0.12 12.66 -8.71
C HIS A 26 -0.51 11.80 -9.81
N ASN A 27 -1.76 12.09 -10.19
CA ASN A 27 -2.47 11.36 -11.23
C ASN A 27 -2.09 11.84 -12.64
N ASP A 28 -1.55 13.05 -12.80
CA ASP A 28 -1.04 13.55 -14.09
C ASP A 28 0.14 12.72 -14.64
N ASP A 29 1.01 12.20 -13.76
CA ASP A 29 2.09 11.26 -14.10
C ASP A 29 2.14 10.14 -13.03
N PRO A 30 1.24 9.15 -13.11
CA PRO A 30 1.11 8.16 -12.07
C PRO A 30 2.33 7.23 -12.08
N LYS A 31 2.87 6.95 -10.90
CA LYS A 31 3.82 5.85 -10.71
C LYS A 31 3.06 4.61 -10.25
N PRO A 32 2.60 3.73 -11.17
CA PRO A 32 1.80 2.59 -10.80
C PRO A 32 2.60 1.65 -9.91
N PHE A 33 1.94 1.13 -8.87
CA PHE A 33 2.45 -0.03 -8.18
C PHE A 33 2.23 -1.26 -9.07
N VAL A 34 3.33 -1.78 -9.62
CA VAL A 34 3.29 -2.99 -10.45
C VAL A 34 3.51 -4.19 -9.54
N TRP A 35 2.54 -5.12 -9.57
CA TRP A 35 2.71 -6.42 -8.94
C TRP A 35 3.82 -7.20 -9.66
N THR A 36 4.91 -7.46 -8.94
CA THR A 36 6.08 -8.19 -9.48
C THR A 36 6.01 -9.69 -9.24
N ALA A 37 5.22 -10.13 -8.26
CA ALA A 37 5.02 -11.54 -7.99
C ALA A 37 4.14 -12.16 -9.07
N THR A 38 4.60 -13.28 -9.63
CA THR A 38 3.76 -14.09 -10.52
C THR A 38 2.65 -14.78 -9.73
N ALA A 39 1.62 -15.25 -10.42
CA ALA A 39 0.57 -16.07 -9.79
C ALA A 39 1.19 -17.30 -9.08
N ASP A 40 2.18 -17.93 -9.70
CA ASP A 40 2.88 -19.09 -9.15
C ASP A 40 3.67 -18.75 -7.87
N ASP A 41 4.32 -17.58 -7.83
CA ASP A 41 5.01 -17.12 -6.62
C ASP A 41 4.04 -16.92 -5.44
N ILE A 42 2.85 -16.41 -5.74
CA ILE A 42 1.78 -16.20 -4.74
C ILE A 42 1.30 -17.55 -4.22
N LEU A 43 0.96 -18.49 -5.12
CA LEU A 43 0.50 -19.83 -4.74
C LEU A 43 1.56 -20.58 -3.92
N THR A 44 2.83 -20.46 -4.30
CA THR A 44 3.96 -21.04 -3.56
C THR A 44 4.09 -20.47 -2.16
N LYS A 45 3.87 -19.15 -1.98
CA LYS A 45 3.85 -18.52 -0.64
C LYS A 45 2.68 -19.04 0.21
N ILE A 46 1.49 -19.18 -0.38
CA ILE A 46 0.31 -19.72 0.31
C ILE A 46 0.59 -21.14 0.79
N ALA A 47 1.09 -22.02 -0.07
CA ALA A 47 1.42 -23.40 0.29
C ALA A 47 2.41 -23.49 1.47
N ARG A 48 3.47 -22.68 1.45
CA ARG A 48 4.43 -22.61 2.57
C ARG A 48 3.78 -22.14 3.87
N GLY A 49 2.90 -21.15 3.80
CA GLY A 49 2.13 -20.67 4.95
C GLY A 49 1.28 -21.76 5.58
N HIS A 50 0.60 -22.58 4.77
CA HIS A 50 -0.18 -23.72 5.26
C HIS A 50 0.68 -24.76 5.98
N VAL A 51 1.84 -25.13 5.42
CA VAL A 51 2.76 -26.08 6.06
C VAL A 51 3.23 -25.57 7.42
N ALA A 52 3.64 -24.28 7.49
CA ALA A 52 4.08 -23.67 8.74
C ALA A 52 2.97 -23.62 9.80
N LEU A 53 1.73 -23.28 9.39
CA LEU A 53 0.58 -23.25 10.27
C LEU A 53 0.25 -24.65 10.82
N GLN A 54 0.30 -25.67 9.97
CA GLN A 54 0.08 -27.06 10.36
C GLN A 54 1.11 -27.51 11.41
N ALA A 55 2.39 -27.22 11.17
CA ALA A 55 3.46 -27.55 12.11
C ALA A 55 3.28 -26.83 13.47
N ALA A 56 2.88 -25.56 13.45
CA ALA A 56 2.62 -24.80 14.67
C ALA A 56 1.40 -25.30 15.46
N THR A 57 0.41 -25.89 14.78
CA THR A 57 -0.81 -26.43 15.41
C THR A 57 -0.61 -27.85 15.95
N GLN A 58 0.43 -28.56 15.51
CA GLN A 58 0.77 -29.93 15.95
C GLN A 58 1.71 -29.98 17.16
N ASN A 59 2.26 -28.83 17.57
CA ASN A 59 3.01 -28.65 18.82
C ASN A 59 2.10 -28.15 19.94
#